data_AF-A0A965RLL9-F1
#
_entry.id   AF-A0A965RLL9-F1
#
_cell.length_a   1.000
_cell.length_b   1.000
_cell.length_c   1.000
_cell.angle_alpha   90.00
_cell.angle_beta   90.00
_cell.angle_gamma   90.00
#
_symmetry.space_group_name_H-M   'P 1'
#
loop_
_entity.id
_entity.type
_entity.pdbx_description
1 polymer ?
#
loop_
_entity_poly.entity_id
_entity_poly.type
_entity_poly.pdbx_seq_one_letter_code
_entity_poly.pdbx_strand_id
1 'polypeptide(L)'
;MKITVLGCGGSGGVPLIGNQWGHADPNNPKNYRTRPSIFIQEGQTSVLIDTTPDMRQQLLRENITRVTHVLFTHAHADHTNGFDDIRSLNHLLKAKIPIYADEETGAELASRFAYA
;
A
#
# COMPACT_ATOMS: atom_id res chain seq x y z
N MET A 1 -8.23 2.80 18.36
CA MET A 1 -7.61 2.92 17.03
C MET A 1 -6.08 3.01 17.09
N LYS A 2 -5.37 2.29 16.21
CA LYS A 2 -3.91 2.38 15.97
C LYS A 2 -3.67 2.65 14.48
N ILE A 3 -2.70 3.53 14.15
CA ILE A 3 -2.29 3.83 12.77
C ILE A 3 -0.80 3.51 12.63
N THR A 4 -0.44 2.77 11.58
CA THR A 4 0.94 2.46 11.20
C THR A 4 1.24 3.12 9.86
N VAL A 5 2.32 3.90 9.79
CA VAL A 5 2.83 4.45 8.53
C VAL A 5 3.63 3.37 7.82
N LEU A 6 3.07 2.83 6.73
CA LEU A 6 3.72 1.80 5.93
C LEU A 6 4.82 2.40 5.05
N GLY A 7 4.53 3.56 4.46
CA GLY A 7 5.50 4.36 3.72
C GLY A 7 5.16 5.85 3.74
N CYS A 8 6.19 6.67 3.56
CA CYS A 8 6.10 8.13 3.58
C CYS A 8 6.99 8.79 2.52
N GLY A 9 7.33 8.04 1.46
CA GLY A 9 8.06 8.55 0.30
C GLY A 9 7.13 9.25 -0.69
N GLY A 10 7.73 9.86 -1.72
CA GLY A 10 6.98 10.24 -2.92
C GLY A 10 6.74 9.03 -3.83
N SER A 11 6.22 9.28 -5.04
CA SER A 11 5.85 8.21 -5.99
C SER A 11 7.01 7.31 -6.45
N GLY A 12 8.25 7.80 -6.37
CA GLY A 12 9.46 7.02 -6.65
C GLY A 12 10.14 6.39 -5.43
N GLY A 13 9.65 6.68 -4.21
CA GLY A 13 10.35 6.37 -2.97
C GLY A 13 11.58 7.27 -2.71
N VAL A 14 12.32 6.96 -1.65
CA VAL A 14 13.65 7.54 -1.36
C VAL A 14 14.59 6.42 -0.93
N PRO A 15 15.77 6.27 -1.55
CA PRO A 15 16.25 7.03 -2.72
C PRO A 15 15.44 6.69 -3.98
N LEU A 16 15.51 7.57 -4.99
CA LEU A 16 15.07 7.21 -6.34
C LEU A 16 16.04 6.20 -6.95
N ILE A 17 15.58 5.52 -8.02
CA ILE A 17 16.41 4.60 -8.83
C ILE A 17 17.72 5.29 -9.21
N GLY A 18 18.83 4.56 -9.09
CA GLY A 18 20.17 5.11 -9.29
C GLY A 18 20.78 5.74 -8.03
N ASN A 19 20.31 5.35 -6.84
CA ASN A 19 20.84 5.81 -5.55
C ASN A 19 20.77 7.34 -5.38
N GLN A 20 19.71 7.96 -5.91
CA GLN A 20 19.54 9.41 -5.83
C GLN A 20 18.77 9.78 -4.55
N TRP A 21 19.50 10.27 -3.55
CA TRP A 21 18.96 10.65 -2.23
C TRP A 21 18.47 12.11 -2.16
N GLY A 22 18.79 12.93 -3.16
CA GLY A 22 18.55 14.37 -3.10
C GLY A 22 19.27 14.98 -1.90
N HIS A 23 18.51 15.67 -1.04
CA HIS A 23 19.02 16.26 0.21
C HIS A 23 18.94 15.32 1.43
N ALA A 24 18.44 14.10 1.26
CA ALA A 24 18.32 13.16 2.37
C ALA A 24 19.68 12.53 2.71
N ASP A 25 20.02 12.46 3.99
CA ASP A 25 21.23 11.77 4.47
C ASP A 25 21.08 10.24 4.29
N PRO A 26 21.92 9.58 3.47
CA PRO A 26 21.87 8.13 3.25
C PRO A 26 22.22 7.30 4.49
N ASN A 27 22.92 7.88 5.47
CA ASN A 27 23.30 7.16 6.70
C ASN A 27 22.19 7.13 7.75
N ASN A 28 21.16 7.97 7.60
CA ASN A 28 20.01 7.94 8.47
C ASN A 28 18.98 6.92 7.92
N PRO A 29 18.75 5.78 8.59
CA PRO A 29 17.85 4.74 8.08
C PRO A 29 16.40 5.21 7.90
N LYS A 30 15.98 6.27 8.59
CA LYS A 30 14.64 6.88 8.42
C LYS A 30 14.45 7.58 7.08
N ASN A 31 15.53 7.85 6.35
CA ASN A 31 15.48 8.45 5.03
C ASN A 31 15.23 7.43 3.91
N TYR A 32 15.31 6.13 4.21
CA TYR A 32 14.78 5.12 3.30
C TYR A 32 13.26 5.10 3.41
N ARG A 33 12.57 5.47 2.33
CA ARG A 33 11.11 5.66 2.32
C ARG A 33 10.49 4.93 1.13
N THR A 34 9.69 3.93 1.43
CA THR A 34 8.78 3.29 0.46
C THR A 34 7.63 4.24 0.11
N ARG A 35 6.93 3.93 -0.99
CA ARG A 35 5.74 4.67 -1.47
C ARG A 35 4.65 4.80 -0.40
N PRO A 36 3.85 5.87 -0.47
CA PRO A 36 2.98 6.28 0.62
C PRO A 36 1.83 5.30 0.85
N SER A 37 1.67 4.85 2.08
CA SER A 37 0.54 4.04 2.53
C SER A 37 0.45 4.04 4.05
N ILE A 38 -0.76 3.85 4.57
CA ILE A 38 -0.99 3.65 6.00
C ILE A 38 -1.87 2.43 6.22
N PHE A 39 -1.70 1.83 7.40
CA PHE A 39 -2.56 0.76 7.90
C PHE A 39 -3.24 1.19 9.19
N ILE A 40 -4.56 1.04 9.26
CA ILE A 40 -5.38 1.43 10.40
C ILE A 40 -5.95 0.16 11.02
N GLN A 41 -5.86 0.03 12.35
CA GLN A 41 -6.42 -1.10 13.09
C GLN A 41 -7.25 -0.64 14.28
N GLU A 42 -8.46 -1.19 14.40
CA GLU A 42 -9.36 -0.99 15.53
C GLU A 42 -10.15 -2.26 15.82
N GLY A 43 -9.82 -2.94 16.91
CA GLY A 43 -10.43 -4.23 17.27
C GLY A 43 -10.22 -5.27 16.16
N GLN A 44 -11.33 -5.76 15.61
CA GLN A 44 -11.35 -6.70 14.49
C GLN A 44 -11.36 -6.01 13.12
N THR A 45 -11.38 -4.68 13.06
CA THR A 45 -11.32 -3.94 11.81
C THR A 45 -9.89 -3.54 11.51
N SER A 46 -9.48 -3.76 10.26
CA SER A 46 -8.17 -3.42 9.73
C SER A 46 -8.31 -2.91 8.30
N VAL A 47 -7.82 -1.70 8.06
CA VAL A 47 -7.97 -1.00 6.78
C VAL A 47 -6.58 -0.69 6.24
N LEU A 48 -6.30 -1.16 5.03
CA LEU A 48 -5.14 -0.75 4.27
C LEU A 48 -5.53 0.41 3.36
N ILE A 49 -4.80 1.52 3.44
CA ILE A 49 -4.99 2.66 2.54
C ILE A 49 -3.92 2.58 1.45
N ASP A 50 -4.37 2.41 0.20
CA ASP A 50 -3.59 2.19 -1.01
C ASP A 50 -2.76 0.89 -1.02
N THR A 51 -2.70 0.22 -2.17
CA THR A 51 -1.87 -0.97 -2.41
C THR A 51 -0.68 -0.59 -3.27
N THR A 52 0.35 -0.06 -2.62
CA THR A 52 1.57 0.41 -3.29
C THR A 52 2.36 -0.77 -3.90
N PRO A 53 3.26 -0.53 -4.88
CA PRO A 53 4.27 -1.51 -5.29
C PRO A 53 5.10 -2.11 -4.15
N ASP A 54 5.23 -1.39 -3.04
CA ASP A 54 6.02 -1.80 -1.88
C ASP A 54 5.18 -2.59 -0.86
N MET A 55 3.86 -2.75 -1.08
CA MET A 55 2.90 -3.29 -0.12
C MET A 55 3.35 -4.60 0.50
N ARG A 56 3.79 -5.57 -0.31
CA ARG A 56 4.28 -6.86 0.21
C ARG A 56 5.41 -6.67 1.22
N GLN A 57 6.42 -5.85 0.91
CA GLN A 57 7.52 -5.58 1.84
C GLN A 57 7.03 -4.81 3.07
N GLN A 58 6.12 -3.84 2.89
CA GLN A 58 5.55 -3.06 3.98
C GLN A 58 4.79 -3.93 4.98
N LEU A 59 3.91 -4.82 4.50
CA LEU A 59 3.12 -5.71 5.36
C LEU A 59 4.01 -6.74 6.06
N LEU A 60 5.02 -7.29 5.38
CA LEU A 60 6.00 -8.21 5.99
C LEU A 60 6.82 -7.51 7.08
N ARG A 61 7.31 -6.28 6.83
CA ARG A 61 8.08 -5.49 7.81
C ARG A 61 7.31 -5.28 9.12
N GLU A 62 6.01 -5.02 9.00
CA GLU A 62 5.13 -4.75 10.15
C GLU A 62 4.44 -6.01 10.70
N ASN A 63 4.72 -7.19 10.15
CA ASN A 63 4.05 -8.45 10.48
C ASN A 63 2.51 -8.38 10.39
N ILE A 64 1.99 -7.67 9.38
CA ILE A 64 0.54 -7.53 9.14
C ILE A 64 0.06 -8.74 8.32
N THR A 65 -0.80 -9.55 8.92
CA THR A 65 -1.34 -10.79 8.31
C THR A 65 -2.84 -10.77 8.08
N ARG A 66 -3.53 -9.70 8.52
CA ARG A 66 -4.97 -9.57 8.41
C ARG A 66 -5.34 -8.15 7.99
N VAL A 67 -5.88 -8.04 6.78
CA VAL A 67 -6.47 -6.83 6.21
C VAL A 67 -7.92 -7.15 5.91
N THR A 68 -8.84 -6.36 6.45
CA THR A 68 -10.28 -6.61 6.27
C THR A 68 -10.93 -5.70 5.24
N HIS A 69 -10.32 -4.54 4.95
CA HIS A 69 -10.82 -3.57 3.99
C HIS A 69 -9.62 -2.92 3.29
N VAL A 70 -9.76 -2.58 2.02
CA VAL A 70 -8.79 -1.77 1.27
C VAL A 70 -9.50 -0.51 0.79
N LEU A 71 -8.89 0.65 1.00
CA LEU A 71 -9.38 1.92 0.48
C LEU A 71 -8.31 2.53 -0.42
N PHE A 72 -8.71 2.97 -1.61
CA PHE A 72 -7.86 3.70 -2.54
C PHE A 72 -8.14 5.19 -2.46
N THR A 73 -7.08 5.99 -2.45
CA THR A 73 -7.16 7.45 -2.46
C THR A 73 -7.36 7.99 -3.87
N HIS A 74 -6.62 7.45 -4.85
CA HIS A 74 -6.71 7.76 -6.27
C HIS A 74 -5.94 6.72 -7.10
N ALA A 75 -6.05 6.78 -8.44
CA ALA A 75 -5.60 5.71 -9.32
C ALA A 75 -4.10 5.73 -9.71
N HIS A 76 -3.26 6.62 -9.17
CA HIS A 76 -1.85 6.66 -9.58
C HIS A 76 -1.09 5.36 -9.24
N ALA A 77 -0.07 5.07 -10.05
CA ALA A 77 0.67 3.81 -10.02
C ALA A 77 1.30 3.49 -8.65
N ASP A 78 1.81 4.50 -7.96
CA ASP A 78 2.43 4.37 -6.64
C ASP A 78 1.44 4.01 -5.53
N HIS A 79 0.14 4.17 -5.77
CA HIS A 79 -0.95 3.81 -4.87
C HIS A 79 -1.66 2.50 -5.25
N THR A 80 -1.50 2.04 -6.50
CA THR A 80 -2.35 0.97 -7.06
C THR A 80 -1.59 -0.26 -7.53
N ASN A 81 -0.30 -0.15 -7.90
CA ASN A 81 0.41 -1.26 -8.57
C ASN A 81 0.80 -2.45 -7.68
N GLY A 82 0.44 -2.44 -6.40
CA GLY A 82 0.47 -3.63 -5.52
C GLY A 82 -0.81 -4.45 -5.54
N PHE A 83 -1.81 -4.10 -6.35
CA PHE A 83 -3.16 -4.67 -6.33
C PHE A 83 -3.19 -6.21 -6.38
N ASP A 84 -2.35 -6.84 -7.20
CA ASP A 84 -2.36 -8.30 -7.37
C ASP A 84 -2.08 -9.07 -6.06
N ASP A 85 -1.28 -8.49 -5.16
CA ASP A 85 -0.95 -9.09 -3.87
C ASP A 85 -2.16 -9.12 -2.90
N ILE A 86 -3.26 -8.40 -3.18
CA ILE A 86 -4.54 -8.54 -2.45
C ILE A 86 -5.02 -9.99 -2.47
N ARG A 87 -4.71 -10.75 -3.53
CA ARG A 87 -5.01 -12.18 -3.62
C ARG A 87 -4.45 -12.95 -2.43
N SER A 88 -3.23 -12.66 -1.99
CA SER A 88 -2.62 -13.31 -0.82
C SER A 88 -3.36 -12.94 0.47
N LEU A 89 -3.81 -11.68 0.59
CA LEU A 89 -4.60 -11.22 1.72
C LEU A 89 -5.99 -11.89 1.77
N ASN A 90 -6.64 -12.08 0.62
CA ASN A 90 -7.89 -12.84 0.52
C ASN A 90 -7.72 -14.28 1.02
N HIS A 91 -6.62 -14.95 0.67
CA HIS A 91 -6.33 -16.31 1.16
C HIS A 91 -6.14 -16.35 2.68
N LEU A 92 -5.42 -15.37 3.25
CA LEU A 92 -5.22 -15.26 4.70
C LEU A 92 -6.53 -14.97 5.45
N LEU A 93 -7.35 -14.08 4.90
CA LEU A 93 -8.65 -13.73 5.48
C LEU A 93 -9.70 -14.83 5.28
N LYS A 94 -9.51 -15.71 4.28
CA LYS A 94 -10.50 -16.68 3.80
C LYS A 94 -11.82 -16.03 3.36
N ALA A 95 -11.73 -14.82 2.82
CA ALA A 95 -12.86 -14.04 2.32
C ALA A 95 -12.38 -13.05 1.26
N LYS A 96 -13.31 -12.56 0.43
CA LYS A 96 -13.04 -11.43 -0.45
C LYS A 96 -12.96 -10.16 0.38
N ILE A 97 -11.85 -9.44 0.28
CA ILE A 97 -11.67 -8.14 0.93
C ILE A 97 -12.48 -7.09 0.15
N PRO A 98 -13.42 -6.37 0.79
CA PRO A 98 -14.08 -5.23 0.17
C PRO A 98 -13.08 -4.12 -0.14
N ILE A 99 -13.19 -3.58 -1.35
CA ILE A 99 -12.40 -2.47 -1.88
C ILE A 99 -13.29 -1.24 -1.97
N TYR A 100 -12.76 -0.09 -1.53
CA TYR A 100 -13.43 1.20 -1.57
C TYR A 100 -12.60 2.18 -2.38
N ALA A 101 -13.24 2.91 -3.28
CA ALA A 101 -12.66 3.94 -4.11
C ALA A 101 -13.78 4.89 -4.56
N ASP A 102 -13.44 6.08 -5.06
CA ASP A 102 -14.39 6.86 -5.84
C ASP A 102 -14.67 6.20 -7.21
N GLU A 103 -15.63 6.76 -7.94
CA GLU A 103 -16.09 6.19 -9.22
C GLU A 103 -14.96 6.15 -10.27
N GLU A 104 -14.20 7.23 -10.40
CA GLU A 104 -13.10 7.35 -11.36
C GLU A 104 -11.99 6.33 -11.05
N THR A 105 -11.55 6.27 -9.80
CA THR A 105 -10.52 5.33 -9.35
C THR A 105 -10.99 3.89 -9.49
N GLY A 106 -12.24 3.60 -9.13
CA GLY A 106 -12.84 2.28 -9.26
C GLY A 106 -12.89 1.80 -10.72
N ALA A 107 -13.28 2.67 -11.66
CA ALA A 107 -13.31 2.35 -13.08
C ALA A 107 -11.91 2.08 -13.63
N GLU A 108 -10.91 2.86 -13.25
CA GLU A 108 -9.52 2.65 -13.67
C GLU A 108 -8.93 1.34 -13.10
N LEU A 109 -9.18 1.06 -11.82
CA LEU A 109 -8.76 -0.20 -11.19
C LEU A 109 -9.38 -1.42 -11.89
N ALA A 110 -10.68 -1.37 -12.18
CA ALA A 110 -11.38 -2.44 -12.89
C ALA A 110 -10.84 -2.66 -14.31
N SER A 111 -10.42 -1.59 -14.99
CA SER A 111 -9.81 -1.68 -16.32
C SER A 111 -8.38 -2.26 -16.27
N ARG A 112 -7.53 -1.74 -15.39
CA ARG A 112 -6.10 -2.12 -15.30
C ARG A 112 -5.89 -3.52 -14.72
N PHE A 113 -6.75 -3.92 -13.79
CA PHE A 113 -6.68 -5.21 -13.11
C PHE A 113 -7.88 -6.09 -13.47
N ALA A 114 -8.37 -6.01 -14.72
CA ALA A 114 -9.52 -6.76 -15.22
C ALA A 114 -9.41 -8.31 -15.09
N TYR A 115 -8.21 -8.82 -14.82
CA TYR A 115 -7.93 -10.23 -14.60
C TYR A 115 -8.07 -10.68 -13.14
N ALA A 116 -8.21 -9.75 -12.20
CA ALA A 116 -8.13 -9.99 -10.76
C ALA A 116 -9.51 -10.21 -10.09
#